data_AF-A0A2V9SGM2-F1
#
_entry.id   AF-A0A2V9SGM2-F1
#
_cell.length_a   1.000
_cell.length_b   1.000
_cell.length_c   1.000
_cell.angle_alpha   90.00
_cell.angle_beta   90.00
_cell.angle_gamma   90.00
#
_symmetry.space_group_name_H-M   'P 1'
#
loop_
_entity.id
_entity.type
_entity.pdbx_description
1 polymer ?
#
loop_
_entity_poly.entity_id
_entity_poly.type
_entity_poly.pdbx_seq_one_letter_code
_entity_poly.pdbx_strand_id
1 'polypeptide(L)' 'DEQLVEKKRGLGMFVKVGARDLLLQGERQKFLTEQWPRVAATIQRLGITPKELLRAAATGRSTSKTRKEKR' A
#
# COMPACT_ATOMS: atom_id res chain seq x y z
N ASP A 1 14.35 -3.96 -16.31
CA ASP A 1 15.34 -3.41 -15.37
C ASP A 1 14.90 -3.47 -13.91
N GLU A 2 14.62 -4.64 -13.37
CA GLU A 2 14.32 -4.80 -11.94
C GLU A 2 15.29 -5.82 -11.34
N GLN A 3 16.52 -5.36 -11.08
CA GLN A 3 17.58 -6.13 -10.42
C GLN A 3 17.31 -6.29 -8.91
N LEU A 4 16.14 -6.84 -8.56
CA LEU A 4 15.67 -6.99 -7.18
C LEU A 4 16.33 -8.15 -6.44
N VAL A 5 17.00 -9.04 -7.18
CA VAL A 5 17.65 -10.24 -6.65
C VAL A 5 19.09 -10.37 -7.12
N GLU A 6 19.96 -10.78 -6.21
CA GLU A 6 21.33 -11.20 -6.48
C GLU A 6 21.45 -12.73 -6.35
N LYS A 7 22.09 -13.37 -7.34
CA LYS A 7 22.43 -14.80 -7.29
C LYS A 7 23.78 -14.98 -6.60
N LYS A 8 23.81 -15.62 -5.42
CA LYS A 8 25.06 -16.10 -4.81
C LYS A 8 25.28 -17.56 -5.17
N ARG A 9 26.45 -17.91 -5.75
CA ARG A 9 26.78 -19.30 -6.13
C ARG A 9 26.68 -20.21 -4.90
N GLY A 10 25.85 -21.25 -5.00
CA GLY A 10 25.68 -22.28 -3.96
C GLY A 10 24.67 -21.97 -2.85
N LEU A 11 24.04 -20.79 -2.80
CA LEU A 11 23.17 -20.39 -1.67
C LEU A 11 21.73 -19.94 -2.05
N GLY A 12 21.38 -19.86 -3.34
CA GLY A 12 20.03 -19.48 -3.79
C GLY A 12 19.88 -18.01 -4.22
N MET A 13 18.64 -17.52 -4.34
CA MET A 13 18.30 -16.14 -4.72
C MET A 13 18.17 -15.27 -3.46
N PHE A 14 18.92 -14.17 -3.37
CA PHE A 14 18.86 -13.22 -2.26
C PHE A 14 18.25 -11.89 -2.72
N VAL A 15 17.32 -11.36 -1.92
CA VAL A 15 16.71 -10.04 -2.14
C VAL A 15 17.73 -8.98 -1.75
N LYS A 16 18.04 -8.04 -2.66
CA LYS A 16 19.00 -6.95 -2.36
C LYS A 16 18.46 -6.09 -1.21
N VAL A 17 19.35 -5.64 -0.33
CA VAL A 17 19.00 -4.62 0.69
C VAL A 17 18.48 -3.38 -0.04
N GLY A 18 17.26 -2.93 0.29
CA GLY A 18 16.58 -1.82 -0.40
C GLY A 18 15.68 -2.22 -1.57
N ALA A 19 15.66 -3.50 -1.97
CA ALA A 19 14.74 -4.00 -3.01
C ALA A 19 13.26 -3.84 -2.60
N ARG A 20 12.96 -3.94 -1.31
CA ARG A 20 11.61 -3.67 -0.78
C ARG A 20 11.20 -2.21 -0.99
N ASP A 21 12.10 -1.27 -0.75
CA ASP A 21 11.79 0.15 -0.91
C ASP A 21 11.63 0.52 -2.38
N LEU A 22 12.46 -0.06 -3.26
CA LEU A 22 12.32 0.08 -4.71
C LEU A 22 11.00 -0.52 -5.22
N LEU A 23 10.59 -1.69 -4.72
CA LEU A 23 9.29 -2.28 -5.03
C LEU A 23 8.14 -1.38 -4.59
N LEU A 24 8.18 -0.89 -3.36
CA LEU A 24 7.16 0.01 -2.82
C LEU A 24 7.08 1.32 -3.61
N GLN A 25 8.21 1.86 -4.07
CA GLN A 25 8.24 3.04 -4.94
C GLN A 25 7.58 2.76 -6.29
N GLY A 26 7.89 1.63 -6.93
CA GLY A 26 7.27 1.22 -8.19
C GLY A 26 5.77 1.00 -8.07
N GLU A 27 5.33 0.30 -7.02
CA GLU A 27 3.90 0.09 -6.73
C GLU A 27 3.17 1.40 -6.46
N ARG A 28 3.79 2.30 -5.66
CA ARG A 28 3.23 3.63 -5.41
C ARG A 28 3.07 4.42 -6.70
N GLN A 29 4.07 4.38 -7.58
CA GLN A 29 4.01 5.09 -8.86
C GLN A 29 2.88 4.53 -9.73
N LYS A 30 2.79 3.20 -9.89
CA LYS A 30 1.70 2.55 -10.65
C LYS A 30 0.32 2.91 -10.09
N PHE A 31 0.17 2.89 -8.77
CA PHE A 31 -1.09 3.27 -8.13
C PHE A 31 -1.48 4.72 -8.47
N LEU A 32 -0.54 5.66 -8.35
CA LEU A 32 -0.77 7.07 -8.64
C LEU A 32 -1.06 7.35 -10.12
N THR A 33 -0.49 6.57 -11.05
CA THR A 33 -0.70 6.77 -12.48
C THR A 33 -1.94 6.07 -13.00
N GLU A 34 -2.23 4.85 -12.54
CA GLU A 34 -3.26 4.00 -13.14
C GLU A 34 -4.58 4.02 -12.37
N GLN A 35 -4.52 4.03 -11.04
CA GLN A 35 -5.70 3.85 -10.19
C GLN A 35 -6.19 5.17 -9.60
N TRP A 36 -5.27 5.99 -9.10
CA TRP A 36 -5.58 7.24 -8.42
C TRP A 36 -6.47 8.20 -9.21
N PRO A 37 -6.31 8.39 -10.55
CA PRO A 37 -7.19 9.30 -11.29
C PRO A 37 -8.68 8.93 -11.20
N ARG A 38 -9.01 7.62 -11.24
CA ARG A 38 -10.39 7.13 -11.14
C ARG A 38 -10.96 7.31 -9.73
N VAL A 39 -10.13 7.07 -8.72
CA VAL A 39 -10.48 7.26 -7.30
C VAL A 39 -10.72 8.75 -7.01
N ALA A 40 -9.79 9.62 -7.43
CA ALA A 40 -9.88 11.06 -7.25
C ALA A 40 -11.13 11.66 -7.94
N ALA A 41 -11.42 11.25 -9.18
CA ALA A 41 -12.63 11.67 -9.89
C ALA A 41 -13.91 11.28 -9.14
N THR A 42 -13.94 10.09 -8.54
CA THR A 42 -15.09 9.62 -7.75
C THR A 42 -15.25 10.44 -6.47
N ILE A 43 -14.15 10.69 -5.74
CA ILE A 43 -14.13 11.53 -4.54
C ILE A 43 -14.66 12.94 -4.86
N GLN A 44 -14.17 13.55 -5.95
CA GLN A 44 -14.60 14.87 -6.39
C GLN A 44 -16.08 14.90 -6.77
N ARG A 45 -16.55 13.93 -7.56
CA ARG A 45 -17.97 13.84 -7.96
C ARG A 45 -18.91 13.68 -6.78
N LEU A 46 -18.47 12.99 -5.73
CA LEU A 46 -19.25 12.76 -4.51
C LEU A 46 -19.08 13.88 -3.48
N GLY A 47 -18.22 14.87 -3.73
CA GLY A 47 -17.96 15.97 -2.79
C GLY A 47 -17.30 15.52 -1.48
N ILE A 48 -16.61 14.37 -1.47
CA ILE A 48 -16.03 13.82 -0.24
C ILE A 48 -14.78 14.63 0.12
N THR A 49 -14.74 15.12 1.36
CA THR A 49 -13.62 15.91 1.86
C THR A 49 -12.46 15.01 2.35
N PRO A 50 -11.21 15.52 2.36
CA PRO A 50 -10.07 14.79 2.93
C PRO A 50 -10.28 14.35 4.39
N LYS A 51 -10.99 15.17 5.19
CA LYS A 51 -11.29 14.86 6.60
C LYS A 51 -12.20 13.63 6.72
N GLU A 52 -13.19 13.51 5.84
CA GLU A 52 -14.10 12.35 5.82
C GLU A 52 -13.38 11.08 5.37
N LEU A 53 -12.50 11.17 4.37
CA LEU A 53 -11.64 10.04 3.95
C LEU A 53 -10.76 9.53 5.10
N LEU A 54 -10.10 10.45 5.82
CA LEU A 54 -9.25 10.09 6.95
C LEU A 54 -10.05 9.48 8.11
N ARG A 55 -11.26 10.01 8.39
CA ARG A 55 -12.17 9.45 9.39
C ARG A 55 -12.59 8.02 9.03
N ALA A 56 -12.96 7.77 7.77
CA ALA A 56 -13.34 6.44 7.29
C ALA A 56 -12.16 5.45 7.35
N ALA A 57 -10.93 5.89 7.03
CA ALA A 57 -9.73 5.07 7.13
C ALA A 57 -9.32 4.75 8.59
N ALA A 58 -9.74 5.57 9.55
CA ALA A 58 -9.49 5.36 10.98
C ALA A 58 -10.50 4.38 11.60
N THR A 59 -11.77 4.43 11.20
CA THR A 59 -12.82 3.55 11.75
C THR A 59 -12.64 2.09 11.36
N GLY A 60 -12.12 1.80 10.17
CA GLY A 60 -11.78 0.44 9.73
C GLY A 60 -10.69 -0.27 10.55
N ARG A 61 -9.92 0.48 11.38
CA ARG A 61 -8.87 -0.08 12.25
C ARG A 61 -9.34 -0.47 13.65
N SER A 62 -10.56 -0.09 14.06
CA SER A 62 -11.05 -0.28 15.43
C SER A 62 -11.74 -1.63 15.67
N THR A 63 -12.28 -2.27 14.63
CA THR A 63 -13.06 -3.51 14.78
C THR A 63 -12.21 -4.76 15.06
N SER A 64 -10.88 -4.68 14.93
CA SER A 64 -9.97 -5.79 15.26
C SER A 64 -9.58 -5.87 16.74
N LYS A 65 -9.83 -4.81 17.55
CA LYS A 65 -9.45 -4.80 18.98
C LYS A 65 -10.54 -5.34 19.92
N THR A 66 -11.81 -5.31 19.52
CA THR A 66 -12.94 -5.70 20.41
C THR A 66 -13.22 -7.20 20.47
N ARG A 67 -12.61 -8.04 19.62
CA ARG A 67 -12.85 -9.51 19.65
C ARG A 67 -11.97 -10.28 20.64
N LYS A 68 -10.97 -9.64 21.27
CA LYS A 68 -9.99 -10.33 22.16
C LYS A 68 -10.27 -10.19 23.66
N GLU A 69 -11.45 -9.70 24.06
CA GLU A 69 -11.80 -9.50 25.48
C GLU A 69 -13.13 -10.16 25.86
N LYS A 70 -13.35 -11.37 25.32
CA LYS A 70 -14.36 -12.34 25.77
C LYS A 70 -13.85 -13.76 25.53
N ARG A 71 -12.78 -14.16 26.22
CA ARG A 71 -12.41 -15.56 26.43
C ARG A 71 -11.80 -15.71 27.81
#